data_AF-A0A644WA50-F1
#
_entry.id   AF-A0A644WA50-F1
#
_cell.length_a   1.000
_cell.length_b   1.000
_cell.length_c   1.000
_cell.angle_alpha   90.00
_cell.angle_beta   90.00
_cell.angle_gamma   90.00
#
_symmetry.space_group_name_H-M   'P 1'
#
loop_
_entity.id
_entity.type
_entity.pdbx_description
1 polymer ?
#
loop_
_entity_poly.entity_id
_entity_poly.type
_entity_poly.pdbx_seq_one_letter_code
_entity_poly.pdbx_strand_id
1 'polypeptide(L)'
;MARPKITMIKGSGGLGRRATGTDHISGLIAYCDNLPASWGTTNRYKQFFGIDEAEAAGIVGDWSDETKATGGNVEITTAGAAGNVNTITMDGVELGSYTVISGDDVNDVATGLRLAINNLTSETGYSAAGSAANIALTAPAGKGSSINGGSHLVFASTGTGAATVTQFSAGVSSVLKPIHYHIDEYFRVMPTGELWVLLAETPGTWADFAEVETLKNGSSGTIKQYMYYAASVCEIETDKIVAAQAVMQTLEEQYANASILLALDMHSVTDLTTLINLRAQIAPKVSVVIGQGGTDSLGDEIASVCGYSATCAGAVLGAVSYAKVHEDPGWLEKFDLSGSELTVPALANGALLTTISNGALDSLHEKGYLYIVNEIGYTGTFINDSNTCVSVTSDYAYIENNRTIDKAIRLVRAALLPKLKGPLNTDPTTGQLTADTVKMFEELGNTELTNMAKAKELSGGQTLIDSTQNVGSTSELNITIELVGVGVARNINCTVGFKLKLS
;
A
#
# COMPACT_ATOMS: atom_id res chain seq x y z
N MET A 1 -39.04 -9.69 31.90
CA MET A 1 -38.45 -9.95 30.57
C MET A 1 -39.08 -9.01 29.58
N ALA A 2 -38.28 -8.25 28.82
CA ALA A 2 -38.79 -7.45 27.72
C ALA A 2 -39.32 -8.36 26.61
N ARG A 3 -40.42 -7.95 25.96
CA ARG A 3 -41.00 -8.70 24.83
C ARG A 3 -39.98 -8.78 23.69
N PRO A 4 -39.91 -9.92 22.96
CA PRO A 4 -39.16 -10.01 21.72
C PRO A 4 -39.65 -8.92 20.76
N LYS A 5 -38.74 -8.08 20.28
CA LYS A 5 -39.03 -7.05 19.25
C LYS A 5 -37.92 -7.04 18.21
N ILE A 6 -38.30 -6.83 16.96
CA ILE A 6 -37.37 -6.51 15.88
C ILE A 6 -36.93 -5.06 16.11
N THR A 7 -35.62 -4.85 16.27
CA THR A 7 -35.04 -3.51 16.42
C THR A 7 -34.41 -3.15 15.08
N MET A 8 -35.05 -2.25 14.34
CA MET A 8 -34.49 -1.68 13.12
C MET A 8 -33.54 -0.55 13.51
N ILE A 9 -32.24 -0.81 13.44
CA ILE A 9 -31.21 0.21 13.62
C ILE A 9 -30.96 0.85 12.26
N LYS A 10 -31.19 2.17 12.15
CA LYS A 10 -30.83 2.91 10.94
C LYS A 10 -29.32 3.12 10.95
N GLY A 11 -28.60 2.49 10.03
CA GLY A 11 -27.19 2.80 9.76
C GLY A 11 -27.06 4.09 8.97
N SER A 12 -25.96 4.83 9.18
CA SER A 12 -25.49 5.92 8.32
C SER A 12 -24.99 5.35 6.99
N GLY A 13 -25.90 4.82 6.19
CA GLY A 13 -25.60 4.33 4.84
C GLY A 13 -25.35 5.52 3.94
N GLY A 14 -24.10 5.98 3.86
CA GLY A 14 -23.64 6.89 2.83
C GLY A 14 -24.25 6.45 1.49
N LEU A 15 -25.07 7.32 0.90
CA LEU A 15 -25.87 7.05 -0.30
C LEU A 15 -25.02 6.79 -1.56
N GLY A 16 -23.70 6.66 -1.41
CA GLY A 16 -22.79 6.13 -2.40
C GLY A 16 -23.18 4.69 -2.71
N ARG A 17 -23.74 4.49 -3.91
CA ARG A 17 -24.10 3.16 -4.40
C ARG A 17 -22.82 2.32 -4.38
N ARG A 18 -22.78 1.30 -3.53
CA ARG A 18 -21.68 0.33 -3.45
C ARG A 18 -21.36 -0.20 -4.85
N ALA A 19 -20.09 -0.44 -5.13
CA ALA A 19 -19.70 -1.07 -6.38
C ALA A 19 -20.39 -2.44 -6.49
N THR A 20 -20.98 -2.72 -7.66
CA THR A 20 -21.65 -4.01 -7.92
C THR A 20 -20.61 -5.08 -8.22
N GLY A 21 -20.85 -6.31 -7.76
CA GLY A 21 -19.95 -7.44 -7.96
C GLY A 21 -18.90 -7.56 -6.84
N THR A 22 -17.90 -8.41 -7.05
CA THR A 22 -16.89 -8.73 -6.02
C THR A 22 -15.46 -8.50 -6.46
N ASP A 23 -15.24 -8.07 -7.73
CA ASP A 23 -13.90 -7.89 -8.29
C ASP A 23 -13.10 -6.75 -7.61
N HIS A 24 -13.79 -5.85 -6.92
CA HIS A 24 -13.20 -4.72 -6.20
C HIS A 24 -12.81 -5.05 -4.74
N ILE A 25 -13.20 -6.21 -4.20
CA ILE A 25 -12.93 -6.53 -2.79
C ILE A 25 -11.42 -6.70 -2.58
N SER A 26 -10.86 -5.85 -1.72
CA SER A 26 -9.43 -5.75 -1.48
C SER A 26 -9.07 -6.10 -0.03
N GLY A 27 -7.82 -6.51 0.18
CA GLY A 27 -7.25 -6.75 1.51
C GLY A 27 -6.02 -5.87 1.75
N LEU A 28 -5.89 -5.28 2.93
CA LEU A 28 -4.67 -4.63 3.42
C LEU A 28 -4.16 -5.42 4.63
N ILE A 29 -2.89 -5.80 4.59
CA ILE A 29 -2.18 -6.42 5.70
C ILE A 29 -1.13 -5.42 6.17
N ALA A 30 -1.21 -5.05 7.44
CA ALA A 30 -0.26 -4.17 8.10
C ALA A 30 -0.01 -4.65 9.53
N TYR A 31 0.99 -4.07 10.20
CA TYR A 31 1.51 -4.58 11.47
C TYR A 31 1.28 -3.59 12.59
N CYS A 32 0.70 -4.06 13.69
CA CYS A 32 0.40 -3.24 14.86
C CYS A 32 0.36 -4.12 16.11
N ASP A 33 1.43 -4.08 16.91
CA ASP A 33 1.52 -4.88 18.13
C ASP A 33 0.56 -4.36 19.21
N ASN A 34 0.45 -3.03 19.34
CA ASN A 34 -0.45 -2.35 20.26
C ASN A 34 -1.78 -1.97 19.58
N LEU A 35 -2.70 -2.93 19.53
CA LEU A 35 -3.99 -2.76 18.87
C LEU A 35 -4.86 -1.62 19.46
N PRO A 36 -5.63 -0.90 18.63
CA PRO A 36 -6.65 0.02 19.14
C PRO A 36 -7.72 -0.74 19.95
N ALA A 37 -8.30 -0.07 20.96
CA ALA A 37 -9.19 -0.70 21.95
C ALA A 37 -10.41 -1.45 21.36
N SER A 38 -10.82 -1.13 20.14
CA SER A 38 -11.96 -1.77 19.46
C SER A 38 -11.60 -3.09 18.78
N TRP A 39 -10.34 -3.52 18.77
CA TRP A 39 -9.85 -4.72 18.06
C TRP A 39 -9.65 -5.90 19.02
N GLY A 40 -9.97 -7.10 18.54
CA GLY A 40 -9.71 -8.34 19.28
C GLY A 40 -8.32 -8.89 19.00
N THR A 41 -7.73 -9.58 19.98
CA THR A 41 -6.41 -10.21 19.83
C THR A 41 -6.44 -11.50 19.02
N THR A 42 -7.59 -12.18 18.94
CA THR A 42 -7.77 -13.41 18.14
C THR A 42 -8.18 -13.13 16.70
N ASN A 43 -9.09 -12.18 16.49
CA ASN A 43 -9.53 -11.74 15.17
C ASN A 43 -9.05 -10.30 14.97
N ARG A 44 -7.82 -10.17 14.47
CA ARG A 44 -7.14 -8.90 14.22
C ARG A 44 -7.53 -8.26 12.88
N TYR A 45 -8.66 -8.65 12.29
CA TYR A 45 -9.14 -8.14 11.01
C TYR A 45 -10.53 -7.50 11.12
N LYS A 46 -10.76 -6.49 10.29
CA LYS A 46 -12.06 -5.81 10.13
C LYS A 46 -12.30 -5.47 8.67
N GLN A 47 -13.56 -5.26 8.33
CA GLN A 47 -14.00 -4.81 7.01
C GLN A 47 -14.43 -3.34 7.10
N PHE A 48 -14.00 -2.54 6.14
CA PHE A 48 -14.31 -1.12 6.04
C PHE A 48 -14.87 -0.79 4.65
N PHE A 49 -15.76 0.19 4.62
CA PHE A 49 -16.36 0.75 3.40
C PHE A 49 -16.07 2.26 3.24
N GLY A 50 -15.18 2.80 4.07
CA GLY A 50 -14.71 4.18 4.01
C GLY A 50 -13.72 4.48 5.13
N ILE A 51 -13.02 5.60 5.01
CA ILE A 51 -12.03 6.05 6.00
C ILE A 51 -12.67 6.31 7.37
N ASP A 52 -13.86 6.91 7.41
CA ASP A 52 -14.61 7.19 8.64
C ASP A 52 -14.84 5.93 9.51
N GLU A 53 -15.04 4.76 8.88
CA GLU A 53 -15.23 3.49 9.60
C GLU A 53 -13.91 2.98 10.20
N ALA A 54 -12.78 3.18 9.51
CA ALA A 54 -11.46 2.84 10.01
C ALA A 54 -11.07 3.74 11.19
N GLU A 55 -11.36 5.04 11.10
CA GLU A 55 -11.16 6.02 12.18
C GLU A 55 -12.04 5.69 13.40
N ALA A 56 -13.31 5.34 13.19
CA ALA A 56 -14.18 4.87 14.26
C ALA A 56 -13.70 3.56 14.90
N ALA A 57 -12.95 2.74 14.16
CA ALA A 57 -12.26 1.55 14.68
C ALA A 57 -10.92 1.88 15.37
N GLY A 58 -10.50 3.14 15.41
CA GLY A 58 -9.30 3.61 16.09
C GLY A 58 -8.04 3.60 15.24
N ILE A 59 -8.12 3.39 13.92
CA ILE A 59 -7.02 3.66 13.00
C ILE A 59 -7.11 5.14 12.63
N VAL A 60 -6.42 6.00 13.38
CA VAL A 60 -6.48 7.46 13.24
C VAL A 60 -5.19 8.03 12.66
N GLY A 61 -5.32 9.08 11.85
CA GLY A 61 -4.21 9.74 11.14
C GLY A 61 -3.60 10.94 11.87
N ASP A 62 -3.65 10.99 13.20
CA ASP A 62 -3.31 12.19 14.01
C ASP A 62 -2.05 12.05 14.89
N TRP A 63 -1.25 11.00 14.65
CA TRP A 63 -0.05 10.66 15.44
C TRP A 63 -0.32 10.33 16.92
N SER A 64 -1.57 10.11 17.32
CA SER A 64 -1.93 9.92 18.74
C SER A 64 -1.35 8.66 19.39
N ASP A 65 -0.94 7.66 18.60
CA ASP A 65 -0.28 6.44 19.05
C ASP A 65 1.24 6.53 19.16
N GLU A 66 1.83 7.66 18.75
CA GLU A 66 3.27 7.86 18.88
C GLU A 66 3.67 8.13 20.35
N THR A 67 4.94 7.84 20.67
CA THR A 67 5.55 8.40 21.88
C THR A 67 6.31 9.66 21.50
N LYS A 68 5.83 10.81 21.96
CA LYS A 68 6.50 12.10 21.74
C LYS A 68 7.95 12.03 22.22
N ALA A 69 8.86 12.55 21.41
CA ALA A 69 10.26 12.60 21.78
C ALA A 69 10.50 13.46 23.02
N THR A 70 11.16 12.86 24.00
CA THR A 70 11.67 13.51 25.21
C THR A 70 13.15 13.18 25.41
N GLY A 71 13.75 13.74 26.46
CA GLY A 71 15.18 13.55 26.77
C GLY A 71 16.10 14.63 26.17
N GLY A 72 15.57 15.46 25.26
CA GLY A 72 16.25 16.67 24.81
C GLY A 72 16.42 17.64 25.98
N ASN A 73 17.65 18.08 26.25
CA ASN A 73 17.94 19.00 27.35
C ASN A 73 19.05 19.97 26.97
N VAL A 74 18.90 21.23 27.34
CA VAL A 74 19.99 22.22 27.31
C VAL A 74 20.29 22.64 28.74
N GLU A 75 21.45 22.24 29.26
CA GLU A 75 21.91 22.64 30.59
C GLU A 75 22.87 23.83 30.46
N ILE A 76 22.48 25.00 30.96
CA ILE A 76 23.33 26.20 30.91
C ILE A 76 24.53 26.02 31.84
N THR A 77 25.73 25.97 31.28
CA THR A 77 26.98 25.83 32.04
C THR A 77 27.68 27.17 32.26
N THR A 78 27.36 28.18 31.45
CA THR A 78 27.84 29.56 31.64
C THR A 78 26.77 30.53 31.12
N ALA A 79 26.33 31.45 31.97
CA ALA A 79 25.27 32.40 31.64
C ALA A 79 25.65 33.30 30.44
N GLY A 80 26.91 33.72 30.36
CA GLY A 80 27.40 34.71 29.41
C GLY A 80 27.55 36.10 30.06
N ALA A 81 28.03 37.08 29.29
CA ALA A 81 28.10 38.47 29.71
C ALA A 81 26.78 39.20 29.42
N ALA A 82 26.49 40.26 30.16
CA ALA A 82 25.31 41.08 29.91
C ALA A 82 25.30 41.61 28.46
N GLY A 83 24.18 41.44 27.77
CA GLY A 83 24.01 41.75 26.35
C GLY A 83 24.27 40.58 25.39
N ASN A 84 24.82 39.46 25.85
CA ASN A 84 24.87 38.24 25.05
C ASN A 84 23.46 37.68 24.85
N VAL A 85 23.19 37.11 23.69
CA VAL A 85 21.93 36.42 23.38
C VAL A 85 22.20 34.94 23.27
N ASN A 86 21.54 34.18 24.13
CA ASN A 86 21.55 32.73 24.11
C ASN A 86 20.31 32.26 23.35
N THR A 87 20.48 31.38 22.38
CA THR A 87 19.40 30.90 21.50
C THR A 87 19.42 29.39 21.45
N ILE A 88 18.25 28.77 21.55
CA ILE A 88 18.05 27.35 21.33
C ILE A 88 17.33 27.17 20.00
N THR A 89 17.89 26.33 19.13
CA THR A 89 17.30 26.00 17.82
C THR A 89 17.09 24.50 17.67
N MET A 90 16.11 24.15 16.84
CA MET A 90 15.82 22.78 16.40
C MET A 90 15.84 22.74 14.88
N ASP A 91 16.77 21.99 14.29
CA ASP A 91 16.95 21.90 12.83
C ASP A 91 17.02 23.27 12.14
N GLY A 92 17.65 24.23 12.81
CA GLY A 92 17.79 25.62 12.33
C GLY A 92 16.63 26.56 12.64
N VAL A 93 15.51 26.05 13.18
CA VAL A 93 14.36 26.85 13.62
C VAL A 93 14.58 27.31 15.07
N GLU A 94 14.45 28.61 15.34
CA GLU A 94 14.54 29.13 16.71
C GLU A 94 13.35 28.67 17.57
N LEU A 95 13.66 28.00 18.68
CA LEU A 95 12.68 27.63 19.70
C LEU A 95 12.50 28.72 20.74
N GLY A 96 13.57 29.48 21.02
CA GLY A 96 13.53 30.62 21.92
C GLY A 96 14.91 31.20 22.16
N SER A 97 14.94 32.48 22.48
CA SER A 97 16.15 33.22 22.81
C SER A 97 15.98 34.06 24.08
N TYR A 98 17.10 34.30 24.76
CA TYR A 98 17.16 35.12 25.96
C TYR A 98 18.41 36.00 25.95
N THR A 99 18.21 37.29 26.22
CA THR A 99 19.32 38.26 26.36
C THR A 99 19.74 38.34 27.81
N VAL A 100 21.00 38.00 28.09
CA VAL A 100 21.58 38.02 29.44
C VAL A 100 21.57 39.44 29.99
N ILE A 101 21.06 39.63 31.20
CA ILE A 101 21.12 40.92 31.91
C ILE A 101 22.19 40.89 33.00
N SER A 102 22.57 42.07 33.48
CA SER A 102 23.61 42.18 34.51
C SER A 102 23.15 41.52 35.81
N GLY A 103 23.91 40.53 36.26
CA GLY A 103 23.62 39.79 37.49
C GLY A 103 23.01 38.41 37.29
N ASP A 104 22.59 38.07 36.06
CA ASP A 104 22.03 36.74 35.76
C ASP A 104 23.05 35.63 36.05
N ASP A 105 22.59 34.61 36.76
CA ASP A 105 23.29 33.33 36.86
C ASP A 105 22.78 32.32 35.82
N VAL A 106 23.33 31.10 35.85
CA VAL A 106 22.94 30.02 34.92
C VAL A 106 21.46 29.62 35.05
N ASN A 107 20.86 29.75 36.24
CA ASN A 107 19.47 29.42 36.51
C ASN A 107 18.53 30.51 36.00
N ASP A 108 18.93 31.77 36.11
CA ASP A 108 18.17 32.91 35.59
C ASP A 108 18.05 32.81 34.06
N VAL A 109 19.18 32.60 33.37
CA VAL A 109 19.21 32.39 31.91
C VAL A 109 18.36 31.19 31.51
N ALA A 110 18.48 30.05 32.21
CA ALA A 110 17.68 28.87 31.91
C ALA A 110 16.18 29.11 32.15
N THR A 111 15.80 29.88 33.16
CA THR A 111 14.41 30.27 33.42
C THR A 111 13.87 31.15 32.30
N GLY A 112 14.65 32.13 31.87
CA GLY A 112 14.32 33.00 30.74
C GLY A 112 14.10 32.21 29.44
N LEU A 113 15.00 31.28 29.14
CA LEU A 113 14.88 30.41 27.96
C LEU A 113 13.68 29.47 28.03
N ARG A 114 13.40 28.85 29.19
CA ARG A 114 12.17 28.03 29.35
C ARG A 114 10.91 28.85 29.08
N LEU A 115 10.85 30.08 29.58
CA LEU A 115 9.70 30.97 29.34
C LEU A 115 9.62 31.38 27.87
N ALA A 116 10.74 31.73 27.23
CA ALA A 116 10.79 32.09 25.81
C ALA A 116 10.27 30.94 24.93
N ILE A 117 10.72 29.71 25.18
CA ILE A 117 10.25 28.52 24.46
C ILE A 117 8.74 28.30 24.67
N ASN A 118 8.27 28.37 25.92
CA ASN A 118 6.85 28.15 26.21
C ASN A 118 5.92 29.23 25.63
N ASN A 119 6.41 30.45 25.45
CA ASN A 119 5.66 31.51 24.78
C ASN A 119 5.54 31.24 23.26
N LEU A 120 6.46 30.48 22.68
CA LEU A 120 6.46 30.10 21.27
C LEU A 120 5.89 28.68 21.03
N THR A 121 5.32 28.03 22.05
CA THR A 121 4.77 26.67 21.91
C THR A 121 3.64 26.59 20.88
N SER A 122 2.82 27.62 20.71
CA SER A 122 1.76 27.62 19.68
C SER A 122 2.29 27.71 18.25
N GLU A 123 3.53 28.19 18.07
CA GLU A 123 4.17 28.33 16.76
C GLU A 123 5.09 27.14 16.46
N THR A 124 5.89 26.71 17.44
CA THR A 124 6.91 25.68 17.28
C THR A 124 6.43 24.29 17.70
N GLY A 125 5.41 24.20 18.55
CA GLY A 125 4.93 22.96 19.15
C GLY A 125 5.81 22.39 20.27
N TYR A 126 7.01 22.94 20.48
CA TYR A 126 7.91 22.54 21.56
C TYR A 126 7.52 23.19 22.88
N SER A 127 7.71 22.46 23.97
CA SER A 127 7.55 22.98 25.33
C SER A 127 8.80 22.70 26.15
N ALA A 128 9.06 23.56 27.12
CA ALA A 128 10.22 23.46 27.99
C ALA A 128 9.81 23.40 29.47
N ALA A 129 10.44 22.49 30.19
CA ALA A 129 10.32 22.32 31.63
C ALA A 129 11.73 22.20 32.24
N GLY A 130 11.80 21.87 33.54
CA GLY A 130 13.06 21.70 34.26
C GLY A 130 13.24 22.71 35.38
N SER A 131 14.36 22.58 36.09
CA SER A 131 14.73 23.40 37.24
C SER A 131 16.22 23.73 37.18
N ALA A 132 16.63 24.74 37.96
CA ALA A 132 17.99 25.26 37.92
C ALA A 132 18.42 25.59 36.47
N ALA A 133 19.63 25.19 36.09
CA ALA A 133 20.22 25.40 34.77
C ALA A 133 19.62 24.54 33.64
N ASN A 134 18.73 23.57 33.95
CA ASN A 134 18.24 22.61 32.96
C ASN A 134 16.99 23.08 32.22
N ILE A 135 16.99 22.90 30.90
CA ILE A 135 15.90 23.23 29.98
C ILE A 135 15.52 21.92 29.28
N ALA A 136 14.67 21.14 29.95
CA ALA A 136 14.19 19.87 29.43
C ALA A 136 13.06 20.12 28.42
N LEU A 137 13.26 19.69 27.18
CA LEU A 137 12.33 19.92 26.08
C LEU A 137 11.44 18.70 25.84
N THR A 138 10.19 18.96 25.47
CA THR A 138 9.26 17.97 24.92
C THR A 138 8.86 18.40 23.51
N ALA A 139 9.03 17.49 22.56
CA ALA A 139 8.69 17.73 21.15
C ALA A 139 7.17 17.69 20.89
N PRO A 140 6.68 18.34 19.82
CA PRO A 140 5.32 18.17 19.36
C PRO A 140 5.04 16.74 18.88
N ALA A 141 3.75 16.45 18.66
CA ALA A 141 3.37 15.23 17.95
C ALA A 141 3.85 15.26 16.49
N GLY A 142 4.03 14.10 15.85
CA GLY A 142 4.52 13.99 14.47
C GLY A 142 6.04 14.16 14.35
N LYS A 143 6.77 13.93 15.44
CA LYS A 143 8.24 13.83 15.42
C LYS A 143 8.71 12.42 15.76
N GLY A 144 7.93 11.63 16.49
CA GLY A 144 8.26 10.23 16.77
C GLY A 144 9.74 10.02 17.11
N SER A 145 10.37 9.04 16.46
CA SER A 145 11.80 8.79 16.60
C SER A 145 12.71 9.60 15.67
N SER A 146 12.18 10.42 14.74
CA SER A 146 12.99 11.07 13.70
C SER A 146 14.01 12.07 14.23
N ILE A 147 13.79 12.57 15.46
CA ILE A 147 14.70 13.53 16.11
C ILE A 147 15.52 12.90 17.24
N ASN A 148 15.50 11.57 17.39
CA ASN A 148 16.32 10.88 18.37
C ASN A 148 17.80 10.91 17.95
N GLY A 149 18.68 11.43 18.81
CA GLY A 149 20.11 11.54 18.55
C GLY A 149 20.47 12.70 17.61
N GLY A 150 21.46 12.49 16.73
CA GLY A 150 21.85 13.46 15.72
C GLY A 150 22.39 14.78 16.28
N SER A 151 22.12 15.88 15.58
CA SER A 151 22.49 17.25 15.97
C SER A 151 21.32 18.21 15.72
N HIS A 152 20.12 17.76 16.05
CA HIS A 152 18.89 18.50 15.82
C HIS A 152 18.75 19.68 16.79
N LEU A 153 18.96 19.43 18.08
CA LEU A 153 18.91 20.45 19.12
C LEU A 153 20.27 21.14 19.23
N VAL A 154 20.28 22.47 19.13
CA VAL A 154 21.51 23.27 19.17
C VAL A 154 21.34 24.45 20.12
N PHE A 155 22.40 24.73 20.88
CA PHE A 155 22.54 25.95 21.65
C PHE A 155 23.59 26.85 21.00
N ALA A 156 23.27 28.13 20.83
CA ALA A 156 24.20 29.14 20.33
C ALA A 156 24.18 30.37 21.25
N SER A 157 25.32 31.05 21.36
CA SER A 157 25.48 32.29 22.11
C SER A 157 26.20 33.31 21.25
N THR A 158 25.78 34.58 21.27
CA THR A 158 26.50 35.68 20.59
C THR A 158 27.81 36.06 21.28
N GLY A 159 28.10 35.50 22.45
CA GLY A 159 29.34 35.69 23.20
C GLY A 159 29.73 34.46 24.03
N THR A 160 30.13 34.67 25.27
CA THR A 160 30.70 33.65 26.18
C THR A 160 29.69 32.72 26.87
N GLY A 161 28.41 32.74 26.49
CA GLY A 161 27.42 31.78 27.00
C GLY A 161 27.74 30.35 26.54
N ALA A 162 27.54 29.37 27.42
CA ALA A 162 27.82 27.97 27.13
C ALA A 162 26.76 27.06 27.75
N ALA A 163 26.52 25.92 27.10
CA ALA A 163 25.59 24.91 27.55
C ALA A 163 26.06 23.50 27.17
N THR A 164 25.62 22.52 27.95
CA THR A 164 25.67 21.10 27.57
C THR A 164 24.36 20.74 26.90
N VAL A 165 24.42 20.28 25.65
CA VAL A 165 23.23 19.87 24.90
C VAL A 165 23.12 18.35 24.89
N THR A 166 21.99 17.84 25.36
CA THR A 166 21.58 16.43 25.26
C THR A 166 20.49 16.34 24.20
N GLN A 167 20.67 15.48 23.20
CA GLN A 167 19.68 15.27 22.15
C GLN A 167 18.49 14.45 22.66
N PHE A 168 17.37 14.50 21.94
CA PHE A 168 16.23 13.62 22.21
C PHE A 168 16.62 12.15 22.04
N SER A 169 15.94 11.25 22.74
CA SER A 169 16.28 9.81 22.68
C SER A 169 15.11 8.85 22.91
N ALA A 170 13.98 9.33 23.41
CA ALA A 170 12.86 8.49 23.85
C ALA A 170 11.63 8.53 22.92
N GLY A 171 11.74 9.12 21.73
CA GLY A 171 10.63 9.16 20.78
C GLY A 171 10.40 7.81 20.10
N VAL A 172 9.14 7.47 19.82
CA VAL A 172 8.72 6.28 19.07
C VAL A 172 7.69 6.71 18.04
N SER A 173 7.91 6.39 16.76
CA SER A 173 7.03 6.81 15.68
C SER A 173 5.67 6.09 15.68
N SER A 174 4.66 6.77 15.13
CA SER A 174 3.32 6.22 14.96
C SER A 174 3.32 5.00 14.03
N VAL A 175 2.54 3.99 14.42
CA VAL A 175 2.24 2.81 13.61
C VAL A 175 0.93 2.98 12.86
N LEU A 176 -0.05 3.67 13.47
CA LEU A 176 -1.37 3.85 12.89
C LEU A 176 -1.41 4.89 11.76
N LYS A 177 -0.54 5.92 11.80
CA LYS A 177 -0.52 6.99 10.79
C LYS A 177 -0.22 6.49 9.37
N PRO A 178 0.84 5.67 9.11
CA PRO A 178 1.06 5.07 7.79
C PRO A 178 -0.09 4.14 7.34
N ILE A 179 -0.67 3.38 8.28
CA ILE A 179 -1.78 2.46 7.98
C ILE A 179 -3.03 3.25 7.57
N HIS A 180 -3.35 4.31 8.33
CA HIS A 180 -4.43 5.25 8.02
C HIS A 180 -4.23 5.85 6.63
N TYR A 181 -3.03 6.33 6.33
CA TYR A 181 -2.68 6.88 5.02
C TYR A 181 -2.97 5.91 3.86
N HIS A 182 -2.63 4.62 3.99
CA HIS A 182 -2.95 3.64 2.95
C HIS A 182 -4.45 3.36 2.80
N ILE A 183 -5.21 3.37 3.89
CA ILE A 183 -6.66 3.20 3.85
C ILE A 183 -7.32 4.42 3.23
N ASP A 184 -6.88 5.63 3.59
CA ASP A 184 -7.38 6.89 3.06
C ASP A 184 -7.12 6.99 1.55
N GLU A 185 -5.88 6.72 1.13
CA GLU A 185 -5.50 6.71 -0.29
C GLU A 185 -6.25 5.65 -1.11
N TYR A 186 -6.51 4.47 -0.53
CA TYR A 186 -7.36 3.46 -1.16
C TYR A 186 -8.78 3.99 -1.41
N PHE A 187 -9.41 4.58 -0.38
CA PHE A 187 -10.78 5.09 -0.51
C PHE A 187 -10.86 6.40 -1.31
N ARG A 188 -9.79 7.18 -1.41
CA ARG A 188 -9.71 8.34 -2.30
C ARG A 188 -9.84 7.91 -3.76
N VAL A 189 -9.13 6.86 -4.16
CA VAL A 189 -9.15 6.33 -5.53
C VAL A 189 -10.36 5.42 -5.77
N MET A 190 -10.78 4.65 -4.76
CA MET A 190 -11.95 3.75 -4.82
C MET A 190 -12.96 4.03 -3.70
N PRO A 191 -13.75 5.13 -3.77
CA PRO A 191 -14.65 5.54 -2.68
C PRO A 191 -15.81 4.59 -2.40
N THR A 192 -16.10 3.66 -3.32
CA THR A 192 -17.19 2.68 -3.20
C THR A 192 -16.68 1.25 -3.00
N GLY A 193 -15.39 1.12 -2.69
CA GLY A 193 -14.69 -0.14 -2.48
C GLY A 193 -15.06 -0.83 -1.17
N GLU A 194 -14.52 -2.03 -1.03
CA GLU A 194 -14.63 -2.86 0.16
C GLU A 194 -13.21 -3.30 0.55
N LEU A 195 -12.75 -2.84 1.71
CA LEU A 195 -11.39 -3.10 2.17
C LEU A 195 -11.42 -3.93 3.46
N TRP A 196 -10.81 -5.10 3.42
CA TRP A 196 -10.52 -5.90 4.59
C TRP A 196 -9.14 -5.53 5.12
N VAL A 197 -9.04 -5.10 6.37
CA VAL A 197 -7.77 -4.71 7.00
C VAL A 197 -7.41 -5.71 8.09
N LEU A 198 -6.21 -6.27 8.03
CA LEU A 198 -5.60 -7.07 9.09
C LEU A 198 -4.48 -6.26 9.76
N LEU A 199 -4.59 -6.09 11.08
CA LEU A 199 -3.54 -5.54 11.94
C LEU A 199 -2.77 -6.69 12.59
N ALA A 200 -1.83 -7.29 11.86
CA ALA A 200 -1.04 -8.42 12.29
C ALA A 200 -0.05 -8.08 13.42
N GLU A 201 0.42 -9.10 14.13
CA GLU A 201 1.56 -8.97 15.03
C GLU A 201 2.84 -8.96 14.21
N THR A 202 3.81 -8.14 14.61
CA THR A 202 5.10 -8.09 13.92
C THR A 202 5.77 -9.48 13.99
N PRO A 203 6.01 -10.15 12.86
CA PRO A 203 6.58 -11.48 12.88
C PRO A 203 8.06 -11.40 13.28
N GLY A 204 8.54 -12.43 13.99
CA GLY A 204 9.98 -12.53 14.30
C GLY A 204 10.85 -12.69 13.05
N THR A 205 10.28 -13.25 11.97
CA THR A 205 10.90 -13.39 10.65
C THR A 205 9.87 -13.27 9.54
N TRP A 206 10.18 -12.54 8.47
CA TRP A 206 9.32 -12.32 7.31
C TRP A 206 9.42 -13.45 6.28
N ALA A 207 9.11 -14.68 6.68
CA ALA A 207 9.46 -15.87 5.90
C ALA A 207 8.32 -16.46 5.05
N ASP A 208 7.06 -16.35 5.47
CA ASP A 208 5.96 -17.17 4.90
C ASP A 208 4.68 -16.41 4.53
N PHE A 209 4.51 -15.16 4.97
CA PHE A 209 3.34 -14.32 4.67
C PHE A 209 2.02 -14.98 5.13
N ALA A 210 2.04 -15.75 6.22
CA ALA A 210 0.88 -16.48 6.75
C ALA A 210 -0.33 -15.59 7.10
N GLU A 211 -0.10 -14.28 7.29
CA GLU A 211 -1.12 -13.27 7.51
C GLU A 211 -2.13 -13.19 6.34
N VAL A 212 -1.68 -13.49 5.11
CA VAL A 212 -2.54 -13.51 3.92
C VAL A 212 -3.62 -14.58 4.06
N GLU A 213 -3.28 -15.78 4.51
CA GLU A 213 -4.25 -16.84 4.74
C GLU A 213 -5.20 -16.51 5.90
N THR A 214 -4.69 -15.85 6.94
CA THR A 214 -5.49 -15.37 8.07
C THR A 214 -6.59 -14.41 7.59
N LEU A 215 -6.23 -13.40 6.79
CA LEU A 215 -7.19 -12.45 6.24
C LEU A 215 -8.14 -13.10 5.22
N LYS A 216 -7.64 -14.04 4.42
CA LYS A 216 -8.47 -14.84 3.51
C LYS A 216 -9.56 -15.60 4.28
N ASN A 217 -9.20 -16.24 5.40
CA ASN A 217 -10.15 -17.00 6.21
C ASN A 217 -11.20 -16.08 6.85
N GLY A 218 -10.78 -14.91 7.35
CA GLY A 218 -11.68 -13.89 7.90
C GLY A 218 -12.69 -13.36 6.87
N SER A 219 -12.27 -13.19 5.62
CA SER A 219 -13.11 -12.75 4.50
C SER A 219 -13.84 -13.88 3.76
N SER A 220 -13.65 -15.14 4.17
CA SER A 220 -14.19 -16.31 3.47
C SER A 220 -13.76 -16.41 1.98
N GLY A 221 -12.55 -15.94 1.63
CA GLY A 221 -12.02 -16.04 0.27
C GLY A 221 -12.57 -15.03 -0.74
N THR A 222 -13.27 -13.98 -0.28
CA THR A 222 -13.89 -13.00 -1.17
C THR A 222 -12.88 -11.99 -1.74
N ILE A 223 -11.77 -11.74 -1.07
CA ILE A 223 -10.71 -10.79 -1.51
C ILE A 223 -10.11 -11.23 -2.85
N LYS A 224 -9.80 -10.25 -3.72
CA LYS A 224 -9.30 -10.45 -5.09
C LYS A 224 -7.93 -9.82 -5.33
N GLN A 225 -7.59 -8.81 -4.53
CA GLN A 225 -6.27 -8.18 -4.53
C GLN A 225 -5.88 -7.84 -3.09
N TYR A 226 -4.66 -8.22 -2.71
CA TYR A 226 -4.07 -7.90 -1.42
C TYR A 226 -3.02 -6.80 -1.58
N MET A 227 -2.85 -5.99 -0.55
CA MET A 227 -1.69 -5.17 -0.32
C MET A 227 -1.04 -5.63 0.97
N TYR A 228 0.26 -5.87 0.91
CA TYR A 228 1.08 -6.22 2.06
C TYR A 228 2.02 -5.07 2.34
N TYR A 229 1.75 -4.39 3.45
CA TYR A 229 2.54 -3.25 3.91
C TYR A 229 3.35 -3.64 5.13
N ALA A 230 4.67 -3.59 4.99
CA ALA A 230 5.61 -3.86 6.08
C ALA A 230 6.46 -2.63 6.35
N ALA A 231 6.25 -1.99 7.50
CA ALA A 231 7.12 -0.92 7.99
C ALA A 231 8.51 -1.49 8.34
N SER A 232 9.59 -0.81 7.93
CA SER A 232 11.05 -0.92 8.23
C SER A 232 11.75 -2.27 8.49
N VAL A 233 11.05 -3.39 8.61
CA VAL A 233 11.59 -4.68 9.06
C VAL A 233 11.67 -5.67 7.90
N CYS A 234 11.19 -5.31 6.70
CA CYS A 234 11.15 -6.16 5.53
C CYS A 234 11.59 -5.39 4.27
N GLU A 235 12.74 -5.78 3.72
CA GLU A 235 13.31 -5.20 2.49
C GLU A 235 12.90 -6.00 1.24
N ILE A 236 13.04 -5.38 0.07
CA ILE A 236 12.69 -6.00 -1.23
C ILE A 236 13.78 -7.01 -1.64
N GLU A 237 13.54 -8.27 -1.36
CA GLU A 237 14.45 -9.38 -1.66
C GLU A 237 13.76 -10.54 -2.40
N THR A 238 14.55 -11.34 -3.11
CA THR A 238 14.06 -12.47 -3.92
C THR A 238 13.26 -13.47 -3.09
N ASP A 239 13.67 -13.76 -1.87
CA ASP A 239 12.99 -14.71 -0.99
C ASP A 239 11.60 -14.23 -0.58
N LYS A 240 11.40 -12.92 -0.38
CA LYS A 240 10.10 -12.31 -0.09
C LYS A 240 9.14 -12.42 -1.27
N ILE A 241 9.63 -12.21 -2.49
CA ILE A 241 8.84 -12.40 -3.71
C ILE A 241 8.40 -13.87 -3.86
N VAL A 242 9.30 -14.81 -3.61
CA VAL A 242 9.01 -16.25 -3.68
C VAL A 242 8.00 -16.67 -2.60
N ALA A 243 8.16 -16.20 -1.36
CA ALA A 243 7.24 -16.47 -0.26
C ALA A 243 5.84 -15.91 -0.52
N ALA A 244 5.75 -14.67 -1.01
CA ALA A 244 4.49 -14.06 -1.42
C ALA A 244 3.81 -14.87 -2.55
N GLN A 245 4.55 -15.33 -3.55
CA GLN A 245 3.97 -16.20 -4.60
C GLN A 245 3.48 -17.53 -4.04
N ALA A 246 4.20 -18.15 -3.10
CA ALA A 246 3.82 -19.43 -2.52
C ALA A 246 2.50 -19.34 -1.74
N VAL A 247 2.27 -18.26 -0.99
CA VAL A 247 0.99 -18.07 -0.29
C VAL A 247 -0.15 -17.79 -1.28
N MET A 248 0.10 -17.06 -2.38
CA MET A 248 -0.91 -16.85 -3.41
C MET A 248 -1.31 -18.15 -4.12
N GLN A 249 -0.34 -19.03 -4.39
CA GLN A 249 -0.62 -20.38 -4.92
C GLN A 249 -1.45 -21.22 -3.94
N THR A 250 -1.15 -21.15 -2.64
CA THR A 250 -1.96 -21.80 -1.59
C THR A 250 -3.41 -21.32 -1.62
N LEU A 251 -3.62 -20.01 -1.80
CA LEU A 251 -4.96 -19.43 -1.93
C LEU A 251 -5.70 -19.94 -3.18
N GLU A 252 -5.02 -20.06 -4.32
CA GLU A 252 -5.60 -20.61 -5.55
C GLU A 252 -6.07 -22.06 -5.39
N GLU A 253 -5.25 -22.91 -4.74
CA GLU A 253 -5.61 -24.30 -4.43
C GLU A 253 -6.85 -24.38 -3.52
N GLN A 254 -7.06 -23.35 -2.70
CA GLN A 254 -8.23 -23.18 -1.83
C GLN A 254 -9.39 -22.44 -2.52
N TYR A 255 -9.32 -22.23 -3.83
CA TYR A 255 -10.32 -21.56 -4.66
C TYR A 255 -10.53 -20.07 -4.36
N ALA A 256 -9.54 -19.42 -3.74
CA ALA A 256 -9.51 -18.01 -3.39
C ALA A 256 -8.52 -17.23 -4.28
N ASN A 257 -8.61 -17.40 -5.60
CA ASN A 257 -7.72 -16.75 -6.59
C ASN A 257 -7.68 -15.23 -6.38
N ALA A 258 -6.47 -14.70 -6.23
CA ALA A 258 -6.18 -13.29 -6.00
C ALA A 258 -4.74 -12.95 -6.45
N SER A 259 -4.37 -11.67 -6.40
CA SER A 259 -2.99 -11.17 -6.56
C SER A 259 -2.56 -10.36 -5.33
N ILE A 260 -1.27 -10.09 -5.17
CA ILE A 260 -0.71 -9.33 -4.05
C ILE A 260 0.24 -8.22 -4.53
N LEU A 261 0.05 -7.02 -3.99
CA LEU A 261 0.93 -5.89 -4.09
C LEU A 261 1.83 -5.85 -2.85
N LEU A 262 3.14 -5.85 -3.05
CA LEU A 262 4.12 -5.72 -1.99
C LEU A 262 4.55 -4.26 -1.87
N ALA A 263 4.39 -3.71 -0.67
CA ALA A 263 4.83 -2.39 -0.26
C ALA A 263 5.81 -2.59 0.91
N LEU A 264 7.07 -2.81 0.54
CA LEU A 264 8.16 -3.14 1.46
C LEU A 264 9.11 -1.96 1.59
N ASP A 265 9.94 -1.98 2.63
CA ASP A 265 10.89 -0.90 2.87
C ASP A 265 12.02 -0.92 1.84
N MET A 266 12.37 0.28 1.40
CA MET A 266 13.53 0.55 0.57
C MET A 266 14.14 1.92 0.88
N HIS A 267 13.77 2.52 2.02
CA HIS A 267 14.29 3.82 2.48
C HIS A 267 15.82 3.89 2.43
N SER A 268 16.49 2.80 2.80
CA SER A 268 17.95 2.68 2.85
C SER A 268 18.62 2.56 1.46
N VAL A 269 17.85 2.32 0.40
CA VAL A 269 18.37 2.10 -0.96
C VAL A 269 18.83 3.43 -1.56
N THR A 270 20.13 3.59 -1.71
CA THR A 270 20.75 4.77 -2.35
C THR A 270 21.15 4.53 -3.81
N ASP A 271 21.44 3.28 -4.18
CA ASP A 271 21.79 2.87 -5.53
C ASP A 271 20.70 1.96 -6.13
N LEU A 272 19.90 2.52 -7.04
CA LEU A 272 18.79 1.83 -7.71
C LEU A 272 19.26 0.64 -8.57
N THR A 273 20.54 0.57 -8.94
CA THR A 273 21.07 -0.55 -9.73
C THR A 273 21.11 -1.85 -8.91
N THR A 274 21.18 -1.75 -7.58
CA THR A 274 21.22 -2.89 -6.64
C THR A 274 19.88 -3.61 -6.52
N LEU A 275 18.77 -2.94 -6.85
CA LEU A 275 17.44 -3.54 -6.82
C LEU A 275 17.37 -4.78 -7.71
N ILE A 276 16.79 -5.85 -7.18
CA ILE A 276 16.68 -7.12 -7.89
C ILE A 276 15.85 -6.96 -9.17
N ASN A 277 16.11 -7.82 -10.15
CA ASN A 277 15.29 -7.91 -11.35
C ASN A 277 14.05 -8.78 -11.08
N LEU A 278 12.86 -8.15 -11.01
CA LEU A 278 11.61 -8.86 -10.75
C LEU A 278 11.15 -9.68 -11.96
N ARG A 279 11.57 -9.31 -13.17
CA ARG A 279 11.28 -10.08 -14.40
C ARG A 279 12.03 -11.41 -14.48
N ALA A 280 13.05 -11.61 -13.64
CA ALA A 280 13.77 -12.87 -13.52
C ALA A 280 13.10 -13.85 -12.53
N GLN A 281 12.03 -13.44 -11.86
CA GLN A 281 11.33 -14.26 -10.87
C GLN A 281 10.25 -15.13 -11.53
N ILE A 282 9.63 -16.02 -10.74
CA ILE A 282 8.52 -16.89 -11.16
C ILE A 282 7.33 -16.63 -10.25
N ALA A 283 6.90 -15.38 -10.19
CA ALA A 283 5.90 -14.88 -9.26
C ALA A 283 4.82 -14.05 -9.98
N PRO A 284 3.98 -14.69 -10.83
CA PRO A 284 2.97 -13.99 -11.64
C PRO A 284 1.86 -13.31 -10.82
N LYS A 285 1.65 -13.71 -9.55
CA LYS A 285 0.63 -13.10 -8.67
C LYS A 285 1.17 -11.97 -7.81
N VAL A 286 2.45 -11.63 -7.94
CA VAL A 286 3.13 -10.64 -7.11
C VAL A 286 3.51 -9.44 -7.95
N SER A 287 3.28 -8.23 -7.44
CA SER A 287 3.79 -6.98 -7.97
C SER A 287 4.41 -6.16 -6.84
N VAL A 288 5.42 -5.35 -7.13
CA VAL A 288 6.14 -4.55 -6.11
C VAL A 288 5.95 -3.07 -6.40
N VAL A 289 5.44 -2.33 -5.41
CA VAL A 289 5.21 -0.88 -5.49
C VAL A 289 6.34 -0.16 -4.78
N ILE A 290 7.04 0.70 -5.52
CA ILE A 290 8.16 1.52 -5.04
C ILE A 290 7.94 3.01 -5.26
N GLY A 291 6.76 3.42 -5.74
CA GLY A 291 6.38 4.83 -5.81
C GLY A 291 5.99 5.39 -4.45
N GLN A 292 6.10 6.71 -4.27
CA GLN A 292 5.65 7.47 -3.10
C GLN A 292 5.30 8.91 -3.52
N GLY A 293 4.51 9.62 -2.73
CA GLY A 293 4.43 11.08 -2.81
C GLY A 293 5.79 11.72 -2.48
N GLY A 294 6.12 12.78 -3.23
CA GLY A 294 7.31 13.59 -3.04
C GLY A 294 7.03 14.87 -2.25
N THR A 295 7.61 16.00 -2.68
CA THR A 295 7.50 17.28 -1.98
C THR A 295 6.05 17.67 -1.65
N ASP A 296 5.85 18.16 -0.43
CA ASP A 296 4.57 18.61 0.13
C ASP A 296 3.47 17.54 0.17
N SER A 297 3.87 16.26 0.16
CA SER A 297 2.96 15.12 0.32
C SER A 297 2.93 14.58 1.74
N LEU A 298 1.80 13.99 2.12
CA LEU A 298 1.68 13.28 3.39
C LEU A 298 2.55 12.01 3.39
N GLY A 299 2.72 11.35 2.23
CA GLY A 299 3.62 10.22 2.09
C GLY A 299 5.07 10.55 2.45
N ASP A 300 5.57 11.70 1.99
CA ASP A 300 6.92 12.19 2.31
C ASP A 300 7.06 12.57 3.79
N GLU A 301 6.06 13.25 4.37
CA GLU A 301 6.02 13.55 5.81
C GLU A 301 6.10 12.25 6.63
N ILE A 302 5.27 11.26 6.30
CA ILE A 302 5.26 9.97 6.99
C ILE A 302 6.61 9.27 6.86
N ALA A 303 7.17 9.19 5.66
CA ALA A 303 8.46 8.54 5.46
C ALA A 303 9.58 9.23 6.26
N SER A 304 9.59 10.56 6.29
CA SER A 304 10.57 11.36 7.05
C SER A 304 10.45 11.16 8.56
N VAL A 305 9.23 11.14 9.11
CA VAL A 305 8.99 11.00 10.56
C VAL A 305 9.18 9.56 11.03
N CYS A 306 8.73 8.59 10.23
CA CYS A 306 8.78 7.18 10.60
C CYS A 306 10.12 6.52 10.31
N GLY A 307 10.91 7.04 9.35
CA GLY A 307 12.21 6.49 8.98
C GLY A 307 12.14 5.21 8.17
N TYR A 308 11.09 5.05 7.36
CA TYR A 308 10.92 3.94 6.42
C TYR A 308 9.99 4.34 5.26
N SER A 309 9.97 3.55 4.20
CA SER A 309 9.09 3.77 3.04
C SER A 309 7.62 3.90 3.44
N ALA A 310 6.99 5.04 3.13
CA ALA A 310 5.53 5.17 3.20
C ALA A 310 4.88 4.50 1.97
N THR A 311 5.49 4.64 0.78
CA THR A 311 4.98 4.16 -0.51
C THR A 311 3.64 4.79 -0.94
N CYS A 312 3.17 4.50 -2.16
CA CYS A 312 1.85 4.87 -2.68
C CYS A 312 0.94 3.65 -2.91
N ALA A 313 1.23 2.51 -2.27
CA ALA A 313 0.56 1.24 -2.55
C ALA A 313 -0.93 1.24 -2.22
N GLY A 314 -1.39 2.06 -1.26
CA GLY A 314 -2.82 2.26 -0.98
C GLY A 314 -3.58 2.81 -2.20
N ALA A 315 -3.04 3.86 -2.85
CA ALA A 315 -3.60 4.43 -4.07
C ALA A 315 -3.53 3.43 -5.25
N VAL A 316 -2.43 2.69 -5.38
CA VAL A 316 -2.28 1.64 -6.41
C VAL A 316 -3.31 0.52 -6.22
N LEU A 317 -3.52 0.05 -4.98
CA LEU A 317 -4.56 -0.92 -4.65
C LEU A 317 -5.95 -0.39 -4.98
N GLY A 318 -6.19 0.91 -4.72
CA GLY A 318 -7.41 1.61 -5.10
C GLY A 318 -7.62 1.59 -6.61
N ALA A 319 -6.60 1.89 -7.41
CA ALA A 319 -6.67 1.85 -8.87
C ALA A 319 -6.92 0.44 -9.41
N VAL A 320 -6.25 -0.58 -8.86
CA VAL A 320 -6.51 -1.99 -9.21
C VAL A 320 -7.95 -2.38 -8.85
N SER A 321 -8.45 -1.95 -7.68
CA SER A 321 -9.82 -2.22 -7.23
C SER A 321 -10.88 -1.53 -8.11
N TYR A 322 -10.60 -0.31 -8.57
CA TYR A 322 -11.47 0.45 -9.47
C TYR A 322 -11.43 -0.05 -10.92
N ALA A 323 -10.29 -0.58 -11.37
CA ALA A 323 -10.11 -1.16 -12.70
C ALA A 323 -11.00 -2.39 -12.90
N LYS A 324 -11.64 -2.48 -14.07
CA LYS A 324 -12.20 -3.75 -14.54
C LYS A 324 -11.05 -4.75 -14.72
N VAL A 325 -11.36 -6.04 -14.66
CA VAL A 325 -10.33 -7.08 -14.62
C VAL A 325 -9.35 -7.06 -15.80
N HIS A 326 -9.74 -6.53 -16.96
CA HIS A 326 -8.93 -6.47 -18.19
C HIS A 326 -8.25 -5.11 -18.41
N GLU A 327 -8.56 -4.11 -17.60
CA GLU A 327 -8.00 -2.77 -17.76
C GLU A 327 -6.67 -2.68 -17.03
N ASP A 328 -5.69 -2.08 -17.69
CA ASP A 328 -4.44 -1.69 -17.05
C ASP A 328 -4.72 -0.56 -16.03
N PRO A 329 -4.44 -0.75 -14.72
CA PRO A 329 -4.58 0.30 -13.72
C PRO A 329 -3.68 1.52 -13.96
N GLY A 330 -2.73 1.46 -14.91
CA GLY A 330 -1.93 2.59 -15.39
C GLY A 330 -2.56 3.38 -16.55
N TRP A 331 -3.78 3.03 -17.02
CA TRP A 331 -4.38 3.71 -18.18
C TRP A 331 -4.66 5.21 -17.91
N LEU A 332 -3.90 6.06 -18.62
CA LEU A 332 -3.88 7.52 -18.48
C LEU A 332 -5.26 8.19 -18.53
N GLU A 333 -6.18 7.73 -19.37
CA GLU A 333 -7.49 8.39 -19.52
C GLU A 333 -8.40 8.16 -18.30
N LYS A 334 -8.08 7.18 -17.45
CA LYS A 334 -9.00 6.69 -16.42
C LYS A 334 -8.44 6.72 -15.00
N PHE A 335 -7.15 6.45 -14.80
CA PHE A 335 -6.57 6.17 -13.48
C PHE A 335 -5.58 7.25 -13.03
N ASP A 336 -6.02 8.50 -13.01
CA ASP A 336 -5.24 9.57 -12.37
C ASP A 336 -5.22 9.37 -10.85
N LEU A 337 -4.02 9.24 -10.30
CA LEU A 337 -3.78 9.09 -8.87
C LEU A 337 -3.55 10.43 -8.17
N SER A 338 -3.35 11.52 -8.90
CA SER A 338 -3.08 12.83 -8.32
C SER A 338 -4.30 13.43 -7.61
N GLY A 339 -4.07 14.40 -6.73
CA GLY A 339 -5.12 15.11 -6.00
C GLY A 339 -4.54 16.04 -4.96
N SER A 340 -4.98 15.91 -3.70
CA SER A 340 -4.30 16.48 -2.53
C SER A 340 -3.00 15.76 -2.18
N GLU A 341 -2.71 14.67 -2.87
CA GLU A 341 -1.62 13.70 -2.64
C GLU A 341 -1.11 13.22 -4.01
N LEU A 342 0.12 12.70 -4.08
CA LEU A 342 0.77 12.15 -5.28
C LEU A 342 0.89 13.11 -6.48
N THR A 343 0.78 14.43 -6.29
CA THR A 343 0.99 15.41 -7.37
C THR A 343 2.45 15.45 -7.83
N VAL A 344 3.39 15.27 -6.90
CA VAL A 344 4.83 15.19 -7.17
C VAL A 344 5.28 13.76 -6.95
N PRO A 345 5.65 13.01 -8.01
CA PRO A 345 6.13 11.64 -7.86
C PRO A 345 7.53 11.56 -7.24
N ALA A 346 7.69 10.62 -6.32
CA ALA A 346 8.97 10.18 -5.79
C ALA A 346 9.05 8.65 -5.77
N LEU A 347 10.25 8.11 -5.58
CA LEU A 347 10.44 6.73 -5.17
C LEU A 347 10.33 6.62 -3.64
N ALA A 348 10.06 5.42 -3.13
CA ALA A 348 9.86 5.15 -1.71
C ALA A 348 11.11 5.36 -0.84
N ASN A 349 12.27 5.61 -1.45
CA ASN A 349 13.47 6.10 -0.76
C ASN A 349 13.55 7.64 -0.65
N GLY A 350 12.50 8.36 -1.06
CA GLY A 350 12.42 9.83 -1.05
C GLY A 350 13.01 10.53 -2.28
N ALA A 351 13.61 9.79 -3.23
CA ALA A 351 14.18 10.40 -4.43
C ALA A 351 13.05 10.88 -5.37
N LEU A 352 12.98 12.21 -5.60
CA LEU A 352 12.04 12.80 -6.55
C LEU A 352 12.30 12.28 -7.97
N LEU A 353 11.25 11.92 -8.71
CA LEU A 353 11.42 11.41 -10.07
C LEU A 353 12.14 12.40 -10.99
N THR A 354 11.94 13.70 -10.79
CA THR A 354 12.60 14.78 -11.56
C THR A 354 14.11 14.82 -11.36
N THR A 355 14.65 14.16 -10.33
CA THR A 355 16.09 14.07 -10.04
C THR A 355 16.73 12.78 -10.55
N ILE A 356 15.92 11.81 -10.96
CA ILE A 356 16.36 10.51 -11.45
C ILE A 356 16.52 10.59 -12.97
N SER A 357 17.62 10.06 -13.51
CA SER A 357 17.83 10.02 -14.96
C SER A 357 16.83 9.10 -15.65
N ASN A 358 16.39 9.44 -16.87
CA ASN A 358 15.50 8.58 -17.67
C ASN A 358 16.03 7.15 -17.81
N GLY A 359 17.32 6.94 -18.05
CA GLY A 359 17.89 5.59 -18.16
C GLY A 359 17.80 4.75 -16.87
N ALA A 360 17.76 5.39 -15.69
CA ALA A 360 17.51 4.69 -14.44
C ALA A 360 16.02 4.35 -14.26
N LEU A 361 15.11 5.24 -14.68
CA LEU A 361 13.67 4.97 -14.71
C LEU A 361 13.32 3.85 -15.70
N ASP A 362 13.94 3.85 -16.89
CA ASP A 362 13.83 2.78 -17.88
C ASP A 362 14.30 1.45 -17.29
N SER A 363 15.44 1.45 -16.59
CA SER A 363 15.94 0.25 -15.91
C SER A 363 14.97 -0.26 -14.82
N LEU A 364 14.34 0.62 -14.05
CA LEU A 364 13.32 0.22 -13.07
C LEU A 364 12.08 -0.38 -13.73
N HIS A 365 11.62 0.21 -14.84
CA HIS A 365 10.50 -0.31 -15.62
C HIS A 365 10.83 -1.69 -16.23
N GLU A 366 12.01 -1.85 -16.82
CA GLU A 366 12.51 -3.13 -17.34
C GLU A 366 12.63 -4.18 -16.25
N LYS A 367 13.05 -3.80 -15.04
CA LYS A 367 13.07 -4.69 -13.86
C LYS A 367 11.68 -5.06 -13.34
N GLY A 368 10.61 -4.40 -13.81
CA GLY A 368 9.22 -4.75 -13.50
C GLY A 368 8.65 -4.10 -12.24
N TYR A 369 9.25 -3.00 -11.76
CA TYR A 369 8.72 -2.26 -10.60
C TYR A 369 7.52 -1.38 -10.97
N LEU A 370 6.60 -1.22 -10.01
CA LEU A 370 5.49 -0.27 -10.10
C LEU A 370 5.88 1.03 -9.39
N TYR A 371 5.83 2.14 -10.11
CA TYR A 371 6.02 3.48 -9.57
C TYR A 371 5.12 4.45 -10.30
N ILE A 372 5.01 5.67 -9.79
CA ILE A 372 4.14 6.69 -10.34
C ILE A 372 4.92 7.68 -11.20
N VAL A 373 4.33 8.14 -12.31
CA VAL A 373 4.95 9.03 -13.30
C VAL A 373 4.00 10.16 -13.69
N ASN A 374 4.58 11.28 -14.14
CA ASN A 374 3.84 12.30 -14.89
C ASN A 374 4.22 12.21 -16.36
N GLU A 375 3.23 12.42 -17.23
CA GLU A 375 3.44 12.40 -18.68
C GLU A 375 3.55 13.82 -19.24
N ILE A 376 4.55 14.03 -20.09
CA ILE A 376 4.78 15.37 -20.66
C ILE A 376 3.62 15.71 -21.60
N GLY A 377 2.87 16.75 -21.27
CA GLY A 377 1.72 17.19 -22.05
C GLY A 377 0.40 16.51 -21.67
N TYR A 378 0.38 15.72 -20.59
CA TYR A 378 -0.84 15.17 -20.01
C TYR A 378 -0.87 15.40 -18.50
N THR A 379 -1.91 16.07 -18.00
CA THR A 379 -2.05 16.37 -16.58
C THR A 379 -2.46 15.12 -15.80
N GLY A 380 -1.79 14.89 -14.68
CA GLY A 380 -2.10 13.79 -13.76
C GLY A 380 -0.85 13.01 -13.36
N THR A 381 -1.03 12.09 -12.41
CA THR A 381 0.00 11.15 -11.97
C THR A 381 -0.52 9.73 -12.16
N PHE A 382 0.23 8.89 -12.87
CA PHE A 382 -0.23 7.56 -13.29
C PHE A 382 0.77 6.50 -12.86
N ILE A 383 0.31 5.25 -12.74
CA ILE A 383 1.21 4.11 -12.57
C ILE A 383 1.95 3.89 -13.89
N ASN A 384 3.25 3.63 -13.84
CA ASN A 384 4.08 3.42 -15.02
C ASN A 384 3.63 2.23 -15.90
N ASP A 385 3.11 1.15 -15.30
CA ASP A 385 2.48 -0.01 -15.94
C ASP A 385 1.83 -0.89 -14.85
N SER A 386 1.49 -2.14 -15.16
CA SER A 386 0.85 -3.13 -14.29
C SER A 386 1.67 -4.43 -14.19
N ASN A 387 2.99 -4.29 -14.19
CA ASN A 387 3.96 -5.37 -14.14
C ASN A 387 3.79 -6.32 -12.94
N THR A 388 3.98 -7.63 -13.18
CA THR A 388 4.15 -8.67 -12.15
C THR A 388 5.58 -9.22 -12.16
N CYS A 389 5.95 -9.94 -11.11
CA CYS A 389 7.28 -10.51 -10.88
C CYS A 389 7.51 -11.79 -11.69
N VAL A 390 7.38 -11.71 -13.02
CA VAL A 390 7.66 -12.80 -13.96
C VAL A 390 8.19 -12.22 -15.28
N SER A 391 8.82 -13.06 -16.10
CA SER A 391 9.29 -12.68 -17.44
C SER A 391 8.20 -11.97 -18.25
N VAL A 392 8.59 -10.91 -18.97
CA VAL A 392 7.70 -10.16 -19.88
C VAL A 392 7.11 -11.03 -21.00
N THR A 393 7.76 -12.15 -21.32
CA THR A 393 7.27 -13.12 -22.31
C THR A 393 6.19 -14.05 -21.77
N SER A 394 5.89 -13.98 -20.47
CA SER A 394 4.80 -14.74 -19.85
C SER A 394 3.46 -14.07 -20.14
N ASP A 395 2.43 -14.87 -20.42
CA ASP A 395 1.06 -14.36 -20.52
C ASP A 395 0.58 -13.73 -19.21
N TYR A 396 1.21 -14.07 -18.09
CA TYR A 396 0.90 -13.59 -16.74
C TYR A 396 1.82 -12.45 -16.27
N ALA A 397 2.51 -11.77 -17.19
CA ALA A 397 3.45 -10.67 -16.88
C ALA A 397 2.80 -9.39 -16.34
N TYR A 398 1.47 -9.32 -16.35
CA TYR A 398 0.69 -8.13 -16.00
C TYR A 398 -0.52 -8.45 -15.12
N ILE A 399 -0.93 -7.48 -14.30
CA ILE A 399 -2.00 -7.62 -13.29
C ILE A 399 -3.35 -7.90 -13.97
N GLU A 400 -3.69 -7.19 -15.03
CA GLU A 400 -4.97 -7.34 -15.75
C GLU A 400 -5.13 -8.73 -16.36
N ASN A 401 -4.05 -9.32 -16.87
CA ASN A 401 -4.09 -10.68 -17.41
C ASN A 401 -4.38 -11.70 -16.29
N ASN A 402 -3.72 -11.56 -15.14
CA ASN A 402 -3.95 -12.41 -13.98
C ASN A 402 -5.38 -12.27 -13.44
N ARG A 403 -5.88 -11.04 -13.29
CA ARG A 403 -7.25 -10.79 -12.79
C ARG A 403 -8.30 -11.34 -13.74
N THR A 404 -8.09 -11.22 -15.05
CA THR A 404 -9.00 -11.73 -16.08
C THR A 404 -9.08 -13.25 -16.07
N ILE A 405 -7.94 -13.96 -16.04
CA ILE A 405 -7.96 -15.44 -15.99
C ILE A 405 -8.54 -15.94 -14.66
N ASP A 406 -8.20 -15.30 -13.53
CA ASP A 406 -8.70 -15.70 -12.23
C ASP A 406 -10.22 -15.56 -12.15
N LYS A 407 -10.78 -14.51 -12.78
CA LYS A 407 -12.23 -14.33 -12.89
C LYS A 407 -12.87 -15.43 -13.73
N ALA A 408 -12.30 -15.76 -14.88
CA ALA A 408 -12.78 -16.84 -15.72
C ALA A 408 -12.79 -18.19 -14.97
N ILE A 409 -11.70 -18.51 -14.25
CA ILE A 409 -11.61 -19.72 -13.42
C ILE A 409 -12.71 -19.75 -12.36
N ARG A 410 -12.93 -18.65 -11.64
CA ARG A 410 -13.97 -18.58 -10.59
C ARG A 410 -15.37 -18.80 -11.16
N LEU A 411 -15.71 -18.15 -12.26
CA LEU A 411 -17.04 -18.24 -12.87
C LEU A 411 -17.28 -19.64 -13.44
N VAL A 412 -16.34 -20.17 -14.23
CA VAL A 412 -16.48 -21.51 -14.83
C VAL A 412 -16.52 -22.59 -13.75
N ARG A 413 -15.69 -22.49 -12.70
CA ARG A 413 -15.76 -23.41 -11.57
C ARG A 413 -17.13 -23.36 -10.88
N ALA A 414 -17.68 -22.18 -10.63
CA ALA A 414 -19.00 -22.04 -10.01
C ALA A 414 -20.10 -22.69 -10.87
N ALA A 415 -20.03 -22.57 -12.19
CA ALA A 415 -20.97 -23.20 -13.12
C ALA A 415 -20.83 -24.74 -13.17
N LEU A 416 -19.59 -25.26 -13.10
CA LEU A 416 -19.31 -26.69 -13.15
C LEU A 416 -19.53 -27.42 -11.81
N LEU A 417 -19.36 -26.73 -10.68
CA LEU A 417 -19.39 -27.33 -9.34
C LEU A 417 -20.66 -28.16 -9.04
N PRO A 418 -21.89 -27.72 -9.41
CA PRO A 418 -23.10 -28.52 -9.19
C PRO A 418 -23.11 -29.87 -9.94
N LYS A 419 -22.24 -30.05 -10.94
CA LYS A 419 -22.12 -31.29 -11.71
C LYS A 419 -21.08 -32.26 -11.15
N LEU A 420 -20.27 -31.83 -10.20
CA LEU A 420 -19.29 -32.69 -9.54
C LEU A 420 -20.01 -33.85 -8.84
N LYS A 421 -19.52 -35.08 -9.06
CA LYS A 421 -20.16 -36.36 -8.62
C LYS A 421 -21.51 -36.65 -9.29
N GLY A 422 -21.87 -35.92 -10.34
CA GLY A 422 -23.00 -36.23 -11.21
C GLY A 422 -22.70 -37.38 -12.17
N PRO A 423 -23.75 -38.00 -12.76
CA PRO A 423 -23.56 -39.05 -13.76
C PRO A 423 -22.96 -38.49 -15.05
N LEU A 424 -22.00 -39.21 -15.63
CA LEU A 424 -21.47 -38.97 -16.97
C LEU A 424 -22.02 -40.05 -17.90
N ASN A 425 -22.97 -39.67 -18.76
CA ASN A 425 -23.57 -40.64 -19.69
C ASN A 425 -22.60 -40.95 -20.82
N THR A 426 -22.29 -42.24 -20.98
CA THR A 426 -21.47 -42.78 -22.06
C THR A 426 -22.33 -43.53 -23.09
N ASP A 427 -21.87 -43.54 -24.32
CA ASP A 427 -22.47 -44.33 -25.40
C ASP A 427 -22.19 -45.82 -25.16
N PRO A 428 -23.23 -46.68 -25.16
CA PRO A 428 -23.07 -48.12 -24.89
C PRO A 428 -22.29 -48.88 -25.96
N THR A 429 -22.12 -48.30 -27.15
CA THR A 429 -21.44 -48.90 -28.30
C THR A 429 -19.98 -48.48 -28.37
N THR A 430 -19.67 -47.21 -28.11
CA THR A 430 -18.30 -46.68 -28.23
C THR A 430 -17.59 -46.56 -26.88
N GLY A 431 -18.33 -46.57 -25.75
CA GLY A 431 -17.78 -46.34 -24.41
C GLY A 431 -17.38 -44.88 -24.14
N GLN A 432 -17.59 -43.99 -25.11
CA GLN A 432 -17.23 -42.57 -25.08
C GLN A 432 -18.33 -41.71 -24.47
N LEU A 433 -18.04 -40.45 -24.15
CA LEU A 433 -19.05 -39.50 -23.69
C LEU A 433 -20.14 -39.30 -24.76
N THR A 434 -21.41 -39.28 -24.36
CA THR A 434 -22.49 -38.91 -25.28
C THR A 434 -22.39 -37.44 -25.68
N ALA A 435 -22.82 -37.12 -26.91
CA ALA A 435 -22.79 -35.75 -27.43
C ALA A 435 -23.61 -34.77 -26.54
N ASP A 436 -24.71 -35.23 -25.95
CA ASP A 436 -25.51 -34.43 -25.02
C ASP A 436 -24.76 -34.09 -23.73
N THR A 437 -24.01 -35.05 -23.16
CA THR A 437 -23.16 -34.80 -22.00
C THR A 437 -22.08 -33.78 -22.33
N VAL A 438 -21.36 -33.96 -23.44
CA VAL A 438 -20.31 -33.04 -23.91
C VAL A 438 -20.86 -31.62 -24.02
N LYS A 439 -21.94 -31.46 -24.79
CA LYS A 439 -22.55 -30.15 -25.06
C LYS A 439 -23.06 -29.48 -23.78
N MET A 440 -23.63 -30.25 -22.84
CA MET A 440 -24.10 -29.71 -21.57
C MET A 440 -22.97 -29.09 -20.75
N PHE A 441 -21.81 -29.75 -20.64
CA PHE A 441 -20.66 -29.21 -19.90
C PHE A 441 -20.00 -28.03 -20.63
N GLU A 442 -19.90 -28.08 -21.96
CA GLU A 442 -19.41 -26.95 -22.75
C GLU A 442 -20.31 -25.72 -22.60
N GLU A 443 -21.64 -25.88 -22.66
CA GLU A 443 -22.60 -24.78 -22.50
C GLU A 443 -22.53 -24.12 -21.11
N LEU A 444 -22.26 -24.90 -20.05
CA LEU A 444 -22.07 -24.35 -18.70
C LEU A 444 -20.89 -23.37 -18.64
N GLY A 445 -19.73 -23.76 -19.17
CA GLY A 445 -18.56 -22.89 -19.21
C GLY A 445 -18.74 -21.73 -20.20
N ASN A 446 -19.23 -22.03 -21.41
CA ASN A 446 -19.41 -21.04 -22.48
C ASN A 446 -20.38 -19.92 -22.12
N THR A 447 -21.41 -20.21 -21.31
CA THR A 447 -22.35 -19.19 -20.82
C THR A 447 -21.62 -18.10 -20.03
N GLU A 448 -20.75 -18.50 -19.10
CA GLU A 448 -20.00 -17.57 -18.27
C GLU A 448 -18.95 -16.79 -19.07
N LEU A 449 -18.21 -17.46 -19.95
CA LEU A 449 -17.22 -16.81 -20.82
C LEU A 449 -17.87 -15.82 -21.79
N THR A 450 -19.06 -16.14 -22.32
CA THR A 450 -19.85 -15.23 -23.16
C THR A 450 -20.30 -14.01 -22.36
N ASN A 451 -20.64 -14.15 -21.08
CA ASN A 451 -21.00 -13.01 -20.23
C ASN A 451 -19.80 -12.08 -20.00
N MET A 452 -18.60 -12.63 -19.78
CA MET A 452 -17.37 -11.83 -19.72
C MET A 452 -17.08 -11.10 -21.04
N ALA A 453 -17.25 -11.78 -22.19
CA ALA A 453 -17.09 -11.15 -23.50
C ALA A 453 -18.11 -10.02 -23.73
N LYS A 454 -19.38 -10.20 -23.31
CA LYS A 454 -20.40 -9.13 -23.33
C LYS A 454 -20.06 -7.95 -22.42
N ALA A 455 -19.43 -8.22 -21.28
CA ALA A 455 -18.90 -7.20 -20.38
C ALA A 455 -17.62 -6.51 -20.92
N LYS A 456 -17.12 -6.98 -22.08
CA LYS A 456 -15.87 -6.55 -22.73
C LYS A 456 -14.61 -6.84 -21.91
N GLU A 457 -14.67 -7.88 -21.08
CA GLU A 457 -13.54 -8.35 -20.27
C GLU A 457 -12.67 -9.37 -21.02
N LEU A 458 -13.22 -9.96 -22.07
CA LEU A 458 -12.53 -10.87 -22.98
C LEU A 458 -12.88 -10.49 -24.43
N SER A 459 -11.95 -10.74 -25.34
CA SER A 459 -12.22 -10.71 -26.77
C SER A 459 -13.00 -11.95 -27.22
N GLY A 460 -12.83 -13.07 -26.50
CA GLY A 460 -13.56 -14.32 -26.70
C GLY A 460 -13.11 -15.39 -25.71
N GLY A 461 -13.88 -16.46 -25.60
CA GLY A 461 -13.50 -17.63 -24.82
C GLY A 461 -14.42 -18.81 -25.09
N GLN A 462 -13.90 -20.01 -24.94
CA GLN A 462 -14.65 -21.24 -25.13
C GLN A 462 -14.19 -22.35 -24.20
N THR A 463 -15.10 -23.30 -23.97
CA THR A 463 -14.91 -24.55 -23.25
C THR A 463 -15.01 -25.68 -24.25
N LEU A 464 -14.02 -26.57 -24.26
CA LEU A 464 -13.89 -27.68 -25.20
C LEU A 464 -13.75 -28.99 -24.43
N ILE A 465 -14.45 -30.02 -24.88
CA ILE A 465 -14.35 -31.37 -24.31
C ILE A 465 -14.10 -32.37 -25.43
N ASP A 466 -13.05 -33.17 -25.27
CA ASP A 466 -12.80 -34.30 -26.16
C ASP A 466 -13.77 -35.44 -25.80
N SER A 467 -14.68 -35.79 -26.72
CA SER A 467 -15.65 -36.85 -26.50
C SER A 467 -15.01 -38.23 -26.34
N THR A 468 -13.77 -38.41 -26.82
CA THR A 468 -13.08 -39.70 -26.83
C THR A 468 -12.47 -40.12 -25.49
N GLN A 469 -12.51 -39.23 -24.49
CA GLN A 469 -12.01 -39.49 -23.14
C GLN A 469 -12.74 -40.68 -22.48
N ASN A 470 -11.98 -41.58 -21.86
CA ASN A 470 -12.55 -42.74 -21.16
C ASN A 470 -12.93 -42.40 -19.71
N VAL A 471 -14.11 -41.81 -19.54
CA VAL A 471 -14.62 -41.44 -18.21
C VAL A 471 -15.13 -42.63 -17.39
N GLY A 472 -15.48 -43.74 -18.06
CA GLY A 472 -16.07 -44.91 -17.41
C GLY A 472 -15.11 -45.66 -16.50
N SER A 473 -13.82 -45.66 -16.83
CA SER A 473 -12.76 -46.26 -15.99
C SER A 473 -12.01 -45.25 -15.14
N THR A 474 -11.81 -44.02 -15.62
CA THR A 474 -11.03 -43.00 -14.87
C THR A 474 -11.89 -42.27 -13.84
N SER A 475 -13.19 -42.15 -14.08
CA SER A 475 -14.07 -41.20 -13.36
C SER A 475 -13.59 -39.75 -13.45
N GLU A 476 -12.80 -39.42 -14.49
CA GLU A 476 -12.22 -38.09 -14.73
C GLU A 476 -12.75 -37.52 -16.04
N LEU A 477 -13.24 -36.28 -16.02
CA LEU A 477 -13.64 -35.51 -17.19
C LEU A 477 -12.66 -34.36 -17.37
N ASN A 478 -11.94 -34.34 -18.50
CA ASN A 478 -10.98 -33.28 -18.81
C ASN A 478 -11.67 -32.21 -19.67
N ILE A 479 -11.63 -30.97 -19.20
CA ILE A 479 -12.24 -29.82 -19.86
C ILE A 479 -11.13 -28.81 -20.17
N THR A 480 -11.00 -28.41 -21.43
CA THR A 480 -10.08 -27.36 -21.86
C THR A 480 -10.83 -26.03 -21.91
N ILE A 481 -10.27 -25.00 -21.29
CA ILE A 481 -10.80 -23.63 -21.36
C ILE A 481 -9.81 -22.79 -22.15
N GLU A 482 -10.28 -22.16 -23.22
CA GLU A 482 -9.51 -21.26 -24.05
C GLU A 482 -10.04 -19.83 -23.90
N LEU A 483 -9.13 -18.88 -23.70
CA LEU A 483 -9.47 -17.47 -23.49
C LEU A 483 -8.65 -16.61 -24.46
N VAL A 484 -9.30 -15.58 -25.00
CA VAL A 484 -8.64 -14.53 -25.78
C VAL A 484 -8.80 -13.22 -25.01
N GLY A 485 -7.71 -12.75 -24.42
CA GLY A 485 -7.66 -11.52 -23.63
C GLY A 485 -7.92 -10.26 -24.47
N VAL A 486 -8.16 -9.14 -23.78
CA VAL A 486 -8.17 -7.81 -24.38
C VAL A 486 -6.74 -7.27 -24.38
N GLY A 487 -6.28 -6.70 -25.50
CA GLY A 487 -4.93 -6.15 -25.58
C GLY A 487 -4.83 -4.75 -24.96
N VAL A 488 -3.71 -4.46 -24.30
CA VAL A 488 -3.36 -3.13 -23.76
C VAL A 488 -2.35 -2.44 -24.68
N ALA A 489 -2.62 -1.19 -25.05
CA ALA A 489 -1.77 -0.41 -25.93
C ALA A 489 -0.60 0.25 -25.17
N ARG A 490 0.38 -0.54 -24.74
CA ARG A 490 1.58 -0.05 -24.03
C ARG A 490 2.52 0.78 -24.91
N ASN A 491 2.49 0.58 -26.22
CA ASN A 491 3.30 1.33 -27.19
C ASN A 491 2.46 1.74 -28.40
N ILE A 492 2.50 3.01 -28.79
CA ILE A 492 1.84 3.53 -30.00
C ILE A 492 2.90 4.15 -30.91
N ASN A 493 3.19 3.46 -32.02
CA ASN A 493 4.20 3.90 -32.99
C ASN A 493 3.55 4.65 -34.16
N CYS A 494 3.79 5.96 -34.26
CA CYS A 494 3.30 6.78 -35.36
C CYS A 494 4.43 7.17 -36.32
N THR A 495 4.39 6.66 -37.55
CA THR A 495 5.35 7.04 -38.59
C THR A 495 4.92 8.33 -39.28
N VAL A 496 5.73 9.38 -39.17
CA VAL A 496 5.48 10.69 -39.81
C VAL A 496 6.50 10.93 -40.93
N GLY A 497 6.03 11.35 -42.10
CA GLY A 497 6.92 11.72 -43.20
C GLY A 497 6.22 12.55 -44.25
N PHE A 498 6.94 13.53 -44.82
CA PHE A 498 6.43 14.30 -45.95
C PHE A 498 6.27 13.40 -47.18
N LYS A 499 5.16 13.60 -47.91
CA LYS A 499 4.88 12.91 -49.17
C LYS A 499 4.53 13.94 -50.24
N LEU A 500 4.94 13.69 -51.48
CA LEU A 500 4.61 14.55 -52.62
C LEU A 500 3.11 14.51 -52.97
N LYS A 501 2.41 13.43 -52.60
CA LYS A 501 0.95 13.30 -52.66
C LYS A 501 0.48 12.33 -51.57
N LEU A 502 -0.75 12.52 -51.10
CA LEU A 502 -1.43 11.57 -50.21
C LEU A 502 -1.73 10.27 -50.96
N SER A 503 -1.66 9.14 -50.26
CA SER A 503 -1.94 7.79 -50.77
C SER A 503 -3.42 7.51 -50.90
#